data_AF-A0A8T4MMK2-F1
#
_entry.id   AF-A0A8T4MMK2-F1
#
_cell.length_a   1.000
_cell.length_b   1.000
_cell.length_c   1.000
_cell.angle_alpha   90.00
_cell.angle_beta   90.00
_cell.angle_gamma   90.00
#
_symmetry.space_group_name_H-M   'P 1'
#
loop_
_entity.id
_entity.type
_entity.pdbx_description
1 polymer ?
#
loop_
_entity_poly.entity_id
_entity_poly.type
_entity_poly.pdbx_seq_one_letter_code
_entity_poly.pdbx_strand_id
1 'polypeptide(L)' 'MKLKIKVHANSSKEEVKVWLKEKAVDGKANLMLVKILKKYFGCDVKIKSGFTSRIKVVEI' A
#
# COMPACT_ATOMS: atom_id res chain seq x y z
N MET A 1 -9.87 12.92 -9.04
CA MET A 1 -9.95 11.45 -8.80
C MET A 1 -10.94 11.18 -7.67
N LYS A 2 -11.68 10.06 -7.70
CA LYS A 2 -12.64 9.71 -6.64
C LYS A 2 -12.15 8.44 -5.94
N LEU A 3 -11.89 8.50 -4.63
CA LEU A 3 -11.51 7.34 -3.83
C LEU A 3 -12.61 7.00 -2.82
N LYS A 4 -13.00 5.73 -2.80
CA LYS A 4 -13.89 5.18 -1.78
C LYS A 4 -13.03 4.61 -0.66
N ILE A 5 -13.04 5.25 0.50
CA ILE A 5 -12.28 4.83 1.69
C ILE A 5 -13.25 4.29 2.73
N LYS A 6 -12.94 3.13 3.31
CA LYS A 6 -13.62 2.64 4.51
C LYS A 6 -12.89 3.19 5.73
N VAL A 7 -13.52 4.13 6.42
CA VAL A 7 -12.95 4.75 7.63
C VAL A 7 -13.18 3.83 8.83
N HIS A 8 -12.13 3.60 9.61
CA HIS A 8 -12.19 2.96 10.92
C HIS A 8 -11.97 4.05 11.99
N ALA A 9 -13.05 4.54 12.59
CA ALA A 9 -13.01 5.63 13.58
C ALA A 9 -12.56 5.15 14.98
N ASN A 10 -12.18 6.10 15.85
CA ASN A 10 -11.69 5.88 17.22
C ASN A 10 -10.40 5.05 17.33
N SER A 11 -9.53 5.12 16.31
CA SER A 11 -8.19 4.54 16.39
C SER A 11 -7.27 5.43 17.23
N SER A 12 -6.42 4.83 18.05
CA SER A 12 -5.35 5.53 18.78
C SER A 12 -4.19 5.95 17.88
N LYS A 13 -4.17 5.48 16.63
CA LYS A 13 -3.15 5.79 15.62
C LYS A 13 -3.78 6.05 14.27
N GLU A 14 -3.22 7.00 13.53
CA GLU A 14 -3.57 7.25 12.13
C GLU A 14 -2.67 6.42 11.24
N GLU A 15 -3.22 5.37 10.62
CA GLU A 15 -2.48 4.51 9.70
C GLU A 15 -3.36 4.10 8.51
N VAL A 16 -2.74 3.99 7.33
CA VAL A 16 -3.41 3.50 6.13
C VAL A 16 -3.14 2.01 6.00
N LYS A 17 -4.19 1.19 6.20
CA LYS A 17 -4.13 -0.25 5.99
C LYS A 17 -4.58 -0.61 4.58
N VAL A 18 -3.71 -1.30 3.85
CA VAL A 18 -4.00 -1.84 2.51
C VAL A 18 -4.18 -3.34 2.60
N TRP A 19 -5.30 -3.82 2.08
CA TRP A 19 -5.59 -5.25 1.99
C TRP A 19 -5.35 -5.72 0.56
N LEU A 20 -4.36 -6.60 0.38
CA LEU A 20 -4.05 -7.21 -0.91
C LEU A 20 -4.57 -8.64 -0.94
N LYS A 21 -5.09 -9.08 -2.09
CA LYS A 21 -5.55 -10.46 -2.28
C LYS A 21 -4.38 -11.44 -2.47
N GLU A 22 -3.23 -10.95 -2.94
CA GLU A 22 -2.06 -11.79 -3.19
C GLU A 22 -1.35 -12.20 -1.90
N LYS A 23 -0.78 -13.40 -1.93
CA LYS A 23 0.06 -13.90 -0.86
C LYS A 23 1.32 -13.05 -0.76
N ALA A 24 1.80 -12.83 0.47
CA ALA A 24 3.08 -12.18 0.75
C ALA A 24 4.30 -13.07 0.44
N VAL A 25 4.20 -13.95 -0.54
CA VAL A 25 5.24 -14.91 -0.95
C VAL A 25 5.90 -14.39 -2.23
N ASP A 26 7.22 -14.54 -2.33
CA ASP A 26 8.03 -14.13 -3.49
C ASP A 26 7.90 -12.64 -3.88
N GLY A 27 7.56 -11.77 -2.94
CA GLY A 27 7.40 -10.33 -3.22
C GLY A 27 6.19 -9.97 -4.10
N LYS A 28 5.28 -10.92 -4.38
CA LYS A 28 4.06 -10.67 -5.18
C LYS A 28 3.20 -9.55 -4.58
N ALA A 29 3.05 -9.53 -3.25
CA ALA A 29 2.37 -8.45 -2.55
C ALA A 29 3.04 -7.08 -2.76
N ASN A 30 4.38 -7.01 -2.80
CA ASN A 30 5.11 -5.76 -3.03
C ASN A 30 4.87 -5.24 -4.46
N LEU A 31 4.95 -6.14 -5.45
CA LEU A 31 4.70 -5.80 -6.85
C LEU A 31 3.26 -5.30 -7.06
N MET A 32 2.29 -5.98 -6.46
CA MET A 32 0.89 -5.58 -6.57
C MET A 32 0.61 -4.27 -5.85
N LEU A 33 1.22 -4.04 -4.67
CA LEU A 33 1.13 -2.77 -3.97
C LEU A 33 1.57 -1.62 -4.88
N VAL A 34 2.76 -1.73 -5.47
CA VAL A 34 3.29 -0.72 -6.40
C VAL A 34 2.36 -0.54 -7.59
N LYS A 35 1.87 -1.62 -8.20
CA LYS A 35 0.95 -1.56 -9.35
C LYS A 35 -0.36 -0.82 -9.03
N ILE A 36 -0.95 -1.10 -7.87
CA ILE A 36 -2.17 -0.43 -7.40
C ILE A 36 -1.89 1.05 -7.11
N LEU A 37 -0.80 1.36 -6.39
CA LEU A 37 -0.46 2.73 -6.04
C LEU A 37 -0.09 3.58 -7.26
N LYS A 38 0.65 3.03 -8.25
CA LYS A 38 0.90 3.70 -9.53
C LYS A 38 -0.38 4.02 -10.27
N LYS A 39 -1.31 3.05 -10.37
CA LYS A 39 -2.62 3.26 -11.00
C LYS A 39 -3.45 4.30 -10.26
N TYR A 40 -3.30 4.35 -8.94
CA TYR A 40 -4.00 5.30 -8.08
C TYR A 40 -3.43 6.72 -8.25
N PHE A 41 -2.13 6.94 -8.03
CA PHE A 41 -1.55 8.28 -8.08
C PHE A 41 -1.26 8.79 -9.49
N GLY A 42 -1.18 7.90 -10.48
CA GLY A 42 -0.84 8.28 -11.86
C GLY A 42 0.63 8.65 -12.06
N CYS A 43 1.50 8.30 -11.10
CA CYS A 43 2.93 8.60 -11.10
C CYS A 43 3.77 7.37 -10.68
N ASP A 44 5.08 7.55 -10.64
CA ASP A 44 6.03 6.45 -10.43
C ASP A 44 6.25 6.16 -8.94
N VAL A 45 5.57 5.14 -8.44
CA VAL A 45 5.68 4.72 -7.04
C VAL A 45 6.82 3.71 -6.84
N LYS A 46 7.65 3.91 -5.83
CA LYS A 46 8.76 3.01 -5.44
C LYS A 46 8.75 2.71 -3.94
N ILE A 47 9.02 1.45 -3.57
CA ILE A 47 9.22 1.08 -2.16
C ILE A 47 10.64 1.48 -1.77
N LYS A 48 10.80 2.35 -0.77
CA LYS A 48 12.10 2.76 -0.22
C LYS A 48 12.61 1.79 0.83
N SER A 49 11.71 1.28 1.68
CA SER A 49 12.09 0.37 2.75
C SER A 49 10.95 -0.56 3.17
N GLY A 50 11.31 -1.59 3.94
CA GLY A 50 10.35 -2.56 4.47
C GLY A 50 10.05 -3.72 3.53
N PHE A 51 10.92 -4.08 2.58
CA PHE A 51 10.68 -5.17 1.60
C PHE A 51 10.23 -6.50 2.21
N THR A 52 10.71 -6.83 3.41
CA THR A 52 10.34 -8.01 4.20
C THR A 52 9.31 -7.74 5.31
N SER A 53 9.03 -6.46 5.61
CA SER A 53 8.07 -6.03 6.64
C SER A 53 6.67 -5.84 6.05
N ARG A 54 5.64 -5.90 6.92
CA ARG A 54 4.26 -5.50 6.57
C ARG A 54 4.10 -3.98 6.50
N ILE A 55 4.98 -3.24 7.17
CA ILE A 55 5.04 -1.78 7.11
C ILE A 55 6.00 -1.41 5.98
N LYS A 56 5.50 -0.70 4.98
CA LYS A 56 6.28 -0.25 3.81
C LYS A 56 6.41 1.26 3.84
N VAL A 57 7.60 1.77 3.55
CA VAL A 57 7.80 3.18 3.20
C VAL A 57 7.84 3.27 1.68
N VAL A 58 6.93 4.07 1.12
CA VAL A 58 6.74 4.21 -0.32
C VAL A 58 6.96 5.67 -0.70
N GLU A 59 7.73 5.90 -1.76
CA GLU A 59 7.91 7.20 -2.41
C GLU A 59 7.01 7.25 -3.66
N ILE A 60 6.41 8.41 -3.92
CA ILE A 60 5.38 8.64 -4.94
C ILE A 60 5.92 9.66 -5.95
#